data_AF-A0A7S0YWM1-F1
#
_entry.id   AF-A0A7S0YWM1-F1
#
_cell.length_a   1.000
_cell.length_b   1.000
_cell.length_c   1.000
_cell.angle_alpha   90.00
_cell.angle_beta   90.00
_cell.angle_gamma   90.00
#
_symmetry.space_group_name_H-M   'P 1'
#
loop_
_entity.id
_entity.type
_entity.pdbx_description
1 polymer ?
#
loop_
_entity_poly.entity_id
_entity_poly.type
_entity_poly.pdbx_seq_one_letter_code
_entity_poly.pdbx_strand_id
1 'polypeptide(L)'
;SNLKMETIPEKLPEENFFIEDLRKNLEILYFSENSRNRWEAQKWLNEFQNIPNAWKINFYIYNSNNLHLIYFGLNLLDQLVSFSWENVPQEEKTQIQNFLTNWIYQLASDFNIFKQNTTTLRKLNLIVVKIFCQAEKKTFFFFLFDLINSAKKTETICENNLNIIYCLFE
;
A
#
# COMPACT_ATOMS: atom_id res chain seq x y z
N SER A 1 -39.70 4.88 -12.84
CA SER A 1 -39.28 5.65 -11.65
C SER A 1 -38.90 4.68 -10.55
N ASN A 2 -37.77 4.97 -9.89
CA ASN A 2 -37.20 4.30 -8.72
C ASN A 2 -36.38 3.03 -8.98
N LEU A 3 -35.21 3.21 -9.60
CA LEU A 3 -34.03 2.42 -9.25
C LEU A 3 -33.71 2.73 -7.79
N LYS A 4 -33.97 1.77 -6.89
CA LYS A 4 -33.53 1.83 -5.50
C LYS A 4 -32.00 1.91 -5.52
N MET A 5 -31.45 3.03 -5.05
CA MET A 5 -30.06 3.07 -4.62
C MET A 5 -29.96 2.13 -3.42
N GLU A 6 -29.35 0.97 -3.62
CA GLU A 6 -28.99 0.10 -2.52
C GLU A 6 -27.98 0.86 -1.65
N THR A 7 -28.41 1.07 -0.42
CA THR A 7 -27.64 1.65 0.68
C THR A 7 -26.36 0.85 0.88
N ILE A 8 -25.23 1.57 0.90
CA ILE A 8 -23.90 1.04 1.19
C ILE A 8 -23.97 0.28 2.54
N PRO A 9 -23.67 -1.03 2.59
CA PRO A 9 -23.77 -1.78 3.83
C PRO A 9 -22.68 -1.34 4.82
N GLU A 10 -23.10 -1.01 6.04
CA GLU A 10 -22.27 -0.55 7.16
C GLU A 10 -21.41 -1.65 7.81
N LYS A 11 -21.16 -2.75 7.08
CA LYS A 11 -20.23 -3.84 7.39
C LYS A 11 -19.93 -4.54 6.08
N LEU A 12 -18.70 -4.44 5.58
CA LEU A 12 -18.21 -5.04 4.32
C LEU A 12 -18.63 -6.52 4.24
N PRO A 13 -19.66 -6.86 3.46
CA PRO A 13 -19.94 -8.24 3.11
C PRO A 13 -19.07 -8.54 1.86
N GLU A 14 -18.29 -9.62 1.90
CA GLU A 14 -17.53 -10.17 0.75
C GLU A 14 -16.16 -9.53 0.42
N GLU A 15 -15.18 -9.72 1.32
CA GLU A 15 -13.76 -9.36 1.12
C GLU A 15 -13.16 -9.91 -0.19
N ASN A 16 -13.62 -11.08 -0.68
CA ASN A 16 -13.18 -11.66 -1.95
C ASN A 16 -13.80 -10.99 -3.18
N PHE A 17 -15.04 -10.49 -3.07
CA PHE A 17 -15.77 -9.95 -4.21
C PHE A 17 -15.16 -8.64 -4.69
N PHE A 18 -14.81 -7.74 -3.75
CA PHE A 18 -14.13 -6.48 -4.09
C PHE A 18 -12.75 -6.71 -4.71
N ILE A 19 -12.02 -7.75 -4.28
CA ILE A 19 -10.71 -8.08 -4.86
C ILE A 19 -10.86 -8.52 -6.32
N GLU A 20 -11.86 -9.36 -6.61
CA GLU A 20 -12.11 -9.81 -7.99
C GLU A 20 -12.58 -8.66 -8.89
N ASP A 21 -13.47 -7.79 -8.40
CA ASP A 21 -13.88 -6.60 -9.17
C ASP A 21 -12.73 -5.62 -9.40
N LEU A 22 -11.87 -5.42 -8.39
CA LEU A 22 -10.64 -4.63 -8.56
C LEU A 22 -9.73 -5.24 -9.62
N ARG A 23 -9.48 -6.56 -9.56
CA ARG A 23 -8.66 -7.28 -10.54
C ARG A 23 -9.21 -7.09 -11.94
N LYS A 24 -10.52 -7.32 -12.12
CA LYS A 24 -11.21 -7.18 -13.39
C LYS A 24 -11.13 -5.75 -13.95
N ASN A 25 -11.41 -4.74 -13.12
CA ASN A 25 -11.36 -3.34 -13.58
C ASN A 25 -9.92 -2.90 -13.90
N LEU A 26 -8.93 -3.35 -13.14
CA LEU A 26 -7.52 -3.10 -13.46
C LEU A 26 -7.11 -3.79 -14.77
N GLU A 27 -7.54 -5.04 -14.98
CA GLU A 27 -7.28 -5.76 -16.22
C GLU A 27 -7.89 -5.04 -17.43
N ILE A 28 -9.15 -4.61 -17.33
CA ILE A 28 -9.80 -3.81 -18.37
C ILE A 28 -9.04 -2.51 -18.61
N LEU A 29 -8.65 -1.80 -17.56
CA LEU A 29 -7.95 -0.52 -17.67
C LEU A 29 -6.63 -0.64 -18.44
N TYR A 30 -5.82 -1.66 -18.13
CA TYR A 30 -4.48 -1.81 -18.72
C TYR A 30 -4.46 -2.57 -20.05
N PHE A 31 -5.40 -3.49 -20.30
CA PHE A 31 -5.33 -4.40 -21.45
C PHE A 31 -6.49 -4.30 -22.45
N SER A 32 -7.62 -3.66 -22.12
CA SER A 32 -8.73 -3.51 -23.08
C SER A 32 -8.33 -2.58 -24.22
N GLU A 33 -8.57 -2.97 -25.47
CA GLU A 33 -8.39 -2.11 -26.65
C GLU A 33 -9.50 -1.05 -26.78
N ASN A 34 -10.69 -1.33 -26.24
CA ASN A 34 -11.83 -0.42 -26.29
C ASN A 34 -11.68 0.72 -25.27
N SER A 35 -11.64 1.97 -25.78
CA SER A 35 -11.49 3.18 -24.96
C SER A 35 -12.67 3.43 -24.02
N ARG A 36 -13.88 3.07 -24.40
CA ARG A 36 -15.07 3.20 -23.55
C ARG A 36 -14.97 2.29 -22.33
N ASN A 37 -14.56 1.04 -22.51
CA ASN A 37 -14.40 0.09 -21.41
C ASN A 37 -13.30 0.56 -20.45
N ARG A 38 -12.17 1.06 -20.97
CA ARG A 38 -11.10 1.64 -20.13
C ARG A 38 -11.62 2.84 -19.32
N TRP A 39 -12.43 3.70 -19.93
CA TRP A 39 -13.02 4.84 -19.23
C TRP A 39 -13.99 4.42 -18.12
N GLU A 40 -14.87 3.45 -18.39
CA GLU A 40 -15.81 2.90 -17.40
C GLU A 40 -15.07 2.25 -16.22
N ALA A 41 -14.02 1.47 -16.50
CA ALA A 41 -13.17 0.87 -15.48
C ALA A 41 -12.41 1.92 -14.65
N GLN A 42 -11.82 2.93 -15.30
CA GLN A 42 -11.16 4.03 -14.59
C GLN A 42 -12.13 4.78 -13.67
N LYS A 43 -13.36 5.02 -14.14
CA LYS A 43 -14.40 5.68 -13.35
C LYS A 43 -14.71 4.86 -12.09
N TRP A 44 -14.93 3.56 -12.23
CA TRP A 44 -15.18 2.66 -11.10
C TRP A 44 -14.01 2.63 -10.12
N LEU A 45 -12.77 2.54 -10.62
CA LEU A 45 -11.58 2.54 -9.77
C LEU A 45 -11.43 3.85 -8.99
N ASN A 46 -11.77 4.99 -9.60
CA ASN A 46 -11.78 6.29 -8.90
C ASN A 46 -12.86 6.34 -7.82
N GLU A 47 -14.05 5.79 -8.08
CA GLU A 47 -15.11 5.67 -7.07
C GLU A 47 -14.65 4.78 -5.90
N PHE A 48 -13.99 3.66 -6.20
CA PHE A 48 -13.43 2.76 -5.19
C PHE A 48 -12.40 3.46 -4.29
N GLN A 49 -11.49 4.27 -4.86
CA GLN A 49 -10.47 4.99 -4.09
C GLN A 49 -11.07 5.92 -3.02
N ASN A 50 -12.29 6.42 -3.23
CA ASN A 50 -12.97 7.31 -2.29
C ASN A 50 -13.76 6.57 -1.21
N ILE A 51 -13.84 5.24 -1.26
CA ILE A 51 -14.52 4.46 -0.23
C ILE A 51 -13.75 4.59 1.10
N PRO A 52 -14.42 4.90 2.23
CA PRO A 52 -13.79 4.93 3.53
C PRO A 52 -13.07 3.61 3.82
N ASN A 53 -11.82 3.69 4.29
CA ASN A 53 -11.00 2.53 4.60
C ASN A 53 -10.68 1.60 3.42
N ALA A 54 -10.80 2.05 2.16
CA ALA A 54 -10.38 1.28 0.98
C ALA A 54 -8.94 0.77 1.09
N TRP A 55 -8.06 1.51 1.78
CA TRP A 55 -6.66 1.13 2.04
C TRP A 55 -6.51 -0.23 2.74
N LYS A 56 -7.52 -0.70 3.49
CA LYS A 56 -7.48 -2.01 4.19
C LYS A 56 -7.35 -3.18 3.24
N ILE A 57 -7.67 -3.00 1.95
CA ILE A 57 -7.45 -4.01 0.91
C ILE A 57 -6.00 -4.53 0.88
N ASN A 58 -5.02 -3.69 1.27
CA ASN A 58 -3.61 -4.06 1.31
C ASN A 58 -3.31 -5.27 2.19
N PHE A 59 -4.07 -5.49 3.27
CA PHE A 59 -3.91 -6.67 4.13
C PHE A 59 -4.18 -7.99 3.39
N TYR A 60 -4.91 -7.95 2.28
CA TYR A 60 -5.32 -9.13 1.53
C TYR A 60 -4.54 -9.33 0.22
N ILE A 61 -4.00 -8.24 -0.35
CA ILE A 61 -3.36 -8.28 -1.68
C ILE A 61 -1.84 -8.25 -1.64
N TYR A 62 -1.21 -8.13 -0.46
CA TYR A 62 0.23 -7.97 -0.32
C TYR A 62 1.07 -9.14 -0.86
N ASN A 63 0.46 -10.33 -0.92
CA ASN A 63 1.04 -11.57 -1.46
C ASN A 63 0.50 -11.93 -2.85
N SER A 64 -0.24 -11.03 -3.50
CA SER A 64 -0.79 -11.24 -4.83
C SER A 64 0.33 -11.33 -5.88
N ASN A 65 0.11 -12.08 -6.96
CA ASN A 65 1.01 -12.08 -8.12
C ASN A 65 0.66 -10.98 -9.14
N ASN A 66 -0.46 -10.28 -8.95
CA ASN A 66 -0.89 -9.19 -9.82
C ASN A 66 -0.28 -7.85 -9.35
N LEU A 67 0.75 -7.38 -10.05
CA LEU A 67 1.42 -6.12 -9.74
C LEU A 67 0.50 -4.90 -9.85
N HIS A 68 -0.41 -4.85 -10.83
CA HIS A 68 -1.36 -3.73 -10.95
C HIS A 68 -2.24 -3.60 -9.70
N LEU A 69 -2.68 -4.74 -9.15
CA LEU A 69 -3.44 -4.78 -7.90
C LEU A 69 -2.62 -4.29 -6.71
N ILE A 70 -1.38 -4.79 -6.56
CA ILE A 70 -0.46 -4.34 -5.49
C ILE A 70 -0.26 -2.84 -5.57
N TYR A 71 0.04 -2.30 -6.75
CA TYR A 71 0.29 -0.88 -6.93
C TYR A 71 -0.94 -0.01 -6.66
N PHE A 72 -2.11 -0.47 -7.06
CA PHE A 72 -3.36 0.20 -6.72
C PHE A 72 -3.54 0.26 -5.20
N GLY A 73 -3.33 -0.86 -4.50
CA GLY A 73 -3.34 -0.91 -3.03
C GLY A 73 -2.35 0.06 -2.38
N LEU A 74 -1.10 0.03 -2.82
CA LEU A 74 -0.05 0.91 -2.29
C LEU A 74 -0.38 2.39 -2.54
N ASN A 75 -1.04 2.73 -3.65
CA ASN A 75 -1.50 4.09 -3.90
C ASN A 75 -2.60 4.51 -2.93
N LEU A 76 -3.50 3.61 -2.53
CA LEU A 76 -4.50 3.90 -1.48
C LEU A 76 -3.84 4.18 -0.13
N LEU A 77 -2.84 3.39 0.25
CA LEU A 77 -2.07 3.64 1.48
C LEU A 77 -1.29 4.95 1.40
N ASP A 78 -0.68 5.24 0.25
CA ASP A 78 0.03 6.49 0.03
C ASP A 78 -0.90 7.70 0.15
N GLN A 79 -2.10 7.63 -0.42
CA GLN A 79 -3.14 8.65 -0.27
C GLN A 79 -3.57 8.82 1.20
N LEU A 80 -3.81 7.73 1.91
CA LEU A 80 -4.14 7.77 3.35
C LEU A 80 -3.05 8.50 4.13
N VAL A 81 -1.79 8.11 3.94
CA VAL A 81 -0.64 8.69 4.64
C VAL A 81 -0.42 10.16 4.26
N SER A 82 -0.65 10.53 3.00
CA SER A 82 -0.46 11.90 2.53
C SER A 82 -1.57 12.86 2.96
N PHE A 83 -2.82 12.42 3.06
CA PHE A 83 -3.96 13.34 3.21
C PHE A 83 -4.76 13.16 4.49
N SER A 84 -4.61 12.04 5.20
CA SER A 84 -5.48 11.73 6.34
C SER A 84 -4.75 11.04 7.49
N TRP A 85 -3.42 10.94 7.45
CA TRP A 85 -2.65 10.23 8.47
C TRP A 85 -2.93 10.76 9.87
N GLU A 86 -2.95 12.07 10.07
CA GLU A 86 -3.21 12.67 11.39
C GLU A 86 -4.54 12.18 11.99
N ASN A 87 -5.57 12.03 11.16
CA ASN A 87 -6.92 11.60 11.55
C ASN A 87 -7.05 10.09 11.80
N VAL A 88 -6.06 9.28 11.41
CA VAL A 88 -6.08 7.84 11.66
C VAL A 88 -5.91 7.58 13.17
N PRO A 89 -6.78 6.76 13.79
CA PRO A 89 -6.64 6.37 15.20
C PRO A 89 -5.28 5.73 15.50
N GLN A 90 -4.75 5.95 16.70
CA GLN A 90 -3.41 5.50 17.05
C GLN A 90 -3.23 3.97 16.92
N GLU A 91 -4.27 3.20 17.23
CA GLU A 91 -4.26 1.74 17.06
C GLU A 91 -4.11 1.34 15.59
N GLU A 92 -4.88 1.95 14.68
CA GLU A 92 -4.77 1.70 13.24
C GLU A 92 -3.43 2.17 12.68
N LYS A 93 -2.88 3.30 13.16
CA LYS A 93 -1.52 3.75 12.81
C LYS A 93 -0.48 2.68 13.13
N THR A 94 -0.53 2.12 14.33
CA THR A 94 0.38 1.05 14.75
C THR A 94 0.19 -0.22 13.92
N GLN A 95 -1.05 -0.60 13.58
CA GLN A 95 -1.32 -1.73 12.69
C GLN A 95 -0.71 -1.52 11.30
N ILE A 96 -0.89 -0.32 10.71
CA ILE A 96 -0.34 0.04 9.40
C ILE A 96 1.20 0.00 9.43
N GLN A 97 1.82 0.59 10.46
CA GLN A 97 3.27 0.59 10.63
C GLN A 97 3.82 -0.83 10.72
N ASN A 98 3.23 -1.68 11.57
CA ASN A 98 3.65 -3.07 11.72
C ASN A 98 3.49 -3.86 10.41
N PHE A 99 2.39 -3.66 9.70
CA PHE A 99 2.15 -4.29 8.40
C PHE A 99 3.20 -3.89 7.37
N LEU A 100 3.46 -2.59 7.20
CA LEU A 100 4.46 -2.09 6.26
C LEU A 100 5.88 -2.58 6.59
N THR A 101 6.28 -2.53 7.86
CA THR A 101 7.58 -3.03 8.31
C THR A 101 7.73 -4.53 8.05
N ASN A 102 6.69 -5.33 8.34
CA ASN A 102 6.72 -6.77 8.08
C ASN A 102 6.79 -7.07 6.59
N TRP A 103 6.03 -6.34 5.76
CA TRP A 103 6.05 -6.54 4.31
C TRP A 103 7.40 -6.18 3.70
N ILE A 104 7.98 -5.03 4.09
CA ILE A 104 9.33 -4.64 3.70
C ILE A 104 10.34 -5.70 4.12
N TYR A 105 10.26 -6.18 5.37
CA TYR A 105 11.16 -7.20 5.88
C TYR A 105 11.08 -8.50 5.07
N GLN A 106 9.87 -8.97 4.75
CA GLN A 106 9.67 -10.15 3.91
C GLN A 106 10.34 -9.98 2.54
N LEU A 107 10.09 -8.85 1.87
CA LEU A 107 10.66 -8.58 0.54
C LEU A 107 12.18 -8.37 0.55
N ALA A 108 12.73 -7.83 1.65
CA ALA A 108 14.15 -7.55 1.78
C ALA A 108 14.96 -8.72 2.37
N SER A 109 14.31 -9.77 2.90
CA SER A 109 14.99 -10.85 3.61
C SER A 109 15.67 -11.89 2.70
N ASP A 110 15.22 -12.04 1.45
CA ASP A 110 15.76 -13.00 0.48
C ASP A 110 16.20 -12.28 -0.81
N PHE A 111 17.36 -12.68 -1.35
CA PHE A 111 17.96 -12.06 -2.52
C PHE A 111 17.09 -12.16 -3.80
N ASN A 112 16.47 -13.32 -4.04
CA ASN A 112 15.65 -13.51 -5.23
C ASN A 112 14.35 -12.70 -5.12
N ILE A 113 13.73 -12.69 -3.93
CA ILE A 113 12.53 -11.88 -3.66
C ILE A 113 12.84 -10.40 -3.79
N PHE A 114 13.94 -9.93 -3.21
CA PHE A 114 14.37 -8.53 -3.28
C PHE A 114 14.53 -8.07 -4.73
N LYS A 115 15.26 -8.84 -5.55
CA LYS A 115 15.51 -8.51 -6.95
C LYS A 115 14.23 -8.46 -7.80
N GLN A 116 13.25 -9.31 -7.50
CA GLN A 116 11.98 -9.35 -8.24
C GLN A 116 11.02 -8.22 -7.83
N ASN A 117 11.17 -7.66 -6.62
CA ASN A 117 10.21 -6.73 -6.03
C ASN A 117 10.77 -5.32 -5.82
N THR A 118 11.85 -4.95 -6.50
CA THR A 118 12.54 -3.65 -6.34
C THR A 118 11.60 -2.45 -6.44
N THR A 119 10.70 -2.44 -7.42
CA THR A 119 9.77 -1.33 -7.64
C THR A 119 8.71 -1.26 -6.52
N THR A 120 8.17 -2.41 -6.09
CA THR A 120 7.20 -2.50 -4.98
C THR A 120 7.85 -2.05 -3.68
N LEU A 121 9.08 -2.50 -3.43
CA LEU A 121 9.88 -2.15 -2.28
C LEU A 121 10.21 -0.66 -2.25
N ARG A 122 10.57 -0.04 -3.38
CA ARG A 122 10.73 1.42 -3.48
C ARG A 122 9.46 2.16 -3.07
N LYS A 123 8.28 1.72 -3.55
CA LYS A 123 7.01 2.37 -3.19
C LYS A 123 6.70 2.20 -1.69
N LEU A 124 6.94 1.02 -1.11
CA LEU A 124 6.80 0.79 0.33
C LEU A 124 7.74 1.70 1.14
N ASN A 125 9.01 1.78 0.76
CA ASN A 125 10.00 2.65 1.41
C ASN A 125 9.54 4.12 1.41
N LEU A 126 9.00 4.62 0.29
CA LEU A 126 8.46 5.99 0.22
C LEU A 126 7.28 6.21 1.18
N ILE A 127 6.32 5.28 1.24
CA ILE A 127 5.16 5.37 2.14
C ILE A 127 5.64 5.40 3.59
N VAL A 128 6.57 4.51 3.92
CA VAL A 128 7.14 4.38 5.26
C VAL A 128 7.93 5.64 5.67
N VAL A 129 8.73 6.22 4.78
CA VAL A 129 9.39 7.52 4.99
C VAL A 129 8.36 8.62 5.25
N LYS A 130 7.26 8.69 4.48
CA LYS A 130 6.21 9.69 4.70
C LYS A 130 5.57 9.56 6.08
N ILE A 131 5.37 8.34 6.58
CA ILE A 131 4.89 8.11 7.96
C ILE A 131 5.91 8.64 8.97
N PHE A 132 7.20 8.37 8.76
CA PHE A 132 8.25 8.82 9.69
C PHE A 132 8.46 10.32 9.70
N CYS A 133 8.34 11.00 8.56
CA CYS A 133 8.42 12.45 8.50
C CYS A 133 7.29 13.15 9.28
N GLN A 134 6.18 12.44 9.53
CA GLN A 134 5.06 12.92 10.33
C GLN A 134 5.13 12.47 11.81
N ALA A 135 6.13 11.66 12.18
CA ALA A 135 6.27 11.15 13.53
C ALA A 135 6.94 12.15 14.48
N GLU A 136 6.66 12.04 15.78
CA GLU A 136 7.37 12.82 16.79
C GLU A 136 8.87 12.48 16.83
N LYS A 137 9.70 13.45 17.23
CA LYS A 137 11.17 13.34 17.27
C LYS A 137 11.66 12.05 17.91
N LYS A 138 11.10 11.66 19.06
CA LYS A 138 11.51 10.47 19.81
C LYS A 138 11.29 9.20 18.99
N THR A 139 10.12 9.07 18.37
CA THR A 139 9.75 7.92 17.52
C THR A 139 10.62 7.87 16.26
N PHE A 140 10.89 9.02 15.66
CA PHE A 140 11.81 9.13 14.52
C PHE A 140 13.22 8.61 14.86
N PHE A 141 13.79 9.00 16.01
CA PHE A 141 15.11 8.50 16.43
C PHE A 141 15.12 7.00 16.68
N PHE A 142 14.09 6.45 17.33
CA PHE A 142 13.99 5.00 17.51
C PHE A 142 13.99 4.26 16.18
N PHE A 143 13.24 4.76 15.20
CA PHE A 143 13.23 4.16 13.87
C PHE A 143 14.63 4.15 13.22
N LEU A 144 15.39 5.24 13.29
CA LEU A 144 16.76 5.28 12.78
C LEU A 144 17.67 4.26 13.49
N PHE A 145 17.54 4.12 14.81
CA PHE A 145 18.27 3.10 15.57
C PHE A 145 17.89 1.69 15.11
N ASP A 146 16.61 1.42 14.86
CA ASP A 146 16.13 0.12 14.39
C ASP A 146 16.61 -0.20 12.98
N LEU A 147 16.70 0.78 12.08
CA LEU A 147 17.34 0.61 10.76
C LEU A 147 18.82 0.23 10.89
N ILE A 148 19.58 0.94 11.73
CA ILE A 148 21.01 0.65 11.92
C ILE A 148 21.19 -0.74 12.54
N ASN A 149 20.34 -1.11 13.50
CA ASN A 149 20.41 -2.42 14.14
C ASN A 149 20.01 -3.55 13.19
N SER A 150 18.97 -3.35 12.37
CA SER A 150 18.50 -4.37 11.42
C SER A 150 19.41 -4.54 10.21
N ALA A 151 20.19 -3.52 9.83
CA ALA A 151 21.15 -3.59 8.71
C ALA A 151 22.20 -4.69 8.88
N LYS A 152 22.44 -5.16 10.11
CA LYS A 152 23.40 -6.24 10.42
C LYS A 152 22.87 -7.65 10.10
N LYS A 153 21.59 -7.79 9.71
CA LYS A 153 20.95 -9.11 9.54
C LYS A 153 21.33 -9.78 8.22
N THR A 154 21.19 -9.09 7.09
CA THR A 154 21.57 -9.59 5.75
C THR A 154 22.01 -8.41 4.88
N GLU A 155 22.77 -8.70 3.82
CA GLU A 155 23.20 -7.68 2.83
C GLU A 155 22.00 -6.99 2.16
N THR A 156 20.95 -7.75 1.82
CA THR A 156 19.73 -7.23 1.20
C THR A 156 18.91 -6.34 2.13
N ILE A 157 18.88 -6.65 3.43
CA ILE A 157 18.26 -5.77 4.45
C ILE A 157 19.09 -4.49 4.60
N CYS A 158 20.42 -4.61 4.63
CA CYS A 158 21.31 -3.44 4.67
C CYS A 158 21.07 -2.53 3.45
N GLU A 159 21.05 -3.11 2.24
CA GLU A 159 20.78 -2.39 1.00
C GLU A 159 19.41 -1.71 1.03
N ASN A 160 18.35 -2.40 1.49
CA ASN A 160 17.05 -1.77 1.62
C ASN A 160 17.03 -0.64 2.65
N ASN A 161 17.71 -0.79 3.79
CA ASN A 161 17.78 0.24 4.80
C ASN A 161 18.50 1.48 4.28
N LEU A 162 19.55 1.32 3.47
CA LEU A 162 20.19 2.42 2.76
C LEU A 162 19.24 3.09 1.76
N ASN A 163 18.41 2.31 1.05
CA ASN A 163 17.38 2.86 0.15
C ASN A 163 16.30 3.64 0.91
N ILE A 164 15.89 3.20 2.11
CA ILE A 164 14.96 3.96 2.96
C ILE A 164 15.59 5.30 3.37
N ILE A 165 16.87 5.29 3.79
CA ILE A 165 17.60 6.51 4.13
C ILE A 165 17.74 7.42 2.91
N TYR A 166 18.01 6.86 1.73
CA TYR A 166 18.04 7.63 0.49
C TYR A 166 16.70 8.32 0.21
N CYS A 167 15.59 7.59 0.30
CA CYS A 167 14.24 8.14 0.13
C CYS A 167 13.89 9.23 1.17
N LEU A 168 14.52 9.24 2.35
CA LEU A 168 14.33 10.27 3.36
C LEU A 168 15.02 11.60 2.98
N PHE A 169 16.09 11.55 2.19
CA PHE A 169 16.85 12.72 1.75
C PHE A 169 16.51 13.18 0.33
N GLU A 170 15.66 12.44 -0.38
CA GLU A 170 15.10 12.79 -1.70
C GLU A 170 13.95 13.80 -1.55
#